data_AF-A0A920GJD0-F1
#
_entry.id   AF-A0A920GJD0-F1
#
_cell.length_a   1.000
_cell.length_b   1.000
_cell.length_c   1.000
_cell.angle_alpha   90.00
_cell.angle_beta   90.00
_cell.angle_gamma   90.00
#
_symmetry.space_group_name_H-M   'P 1'
#
loop_
_entity.id
_entity.type
_entity.pdbx_description
1 polymer ?
#
loop_
_entity_poly.entity_id
_entity_poly.type
_entity_poly.pdbx_seq_one_letter_code
_entity_poly.pdbx_strand_id
1 'polypeptide(L)'
;MGFGHAVYKVSDPRNNVIKGWSEKLANEINDDKLYPISVRCEEVMWREKKLFCNADFFHASAYHFMGIPTKLFTPIFVMSRISGWAAHVKEQRKNNRIIRPSADYTGPNNKDFVSIENR
;
A
#
# COMPACT_ATOMS: atom_id res chain seq x y z
N MET A 1 0.37 -9.04 5.02
CA MET A 1 0.30 -7.84 4.16
C MET A 1 1.63 -7.69 3.42
N GLY A 2 1.70 -6.95 2.31
CA GLY A 2 2.95 -6.77 1.55
C GLY A 2 3.21 -7.77 0.42
N PHE A 3 2.21 -8.57 0.02
CA PHE A 3 2.34 -9.58 -1.03
C PHE A 3 1.31 -9.40 -2.12
N GLY A 4 1.70 -9.66 -3.37
CA GLY A 4 0.88 -9.48 -4.55
C GLY A 4 0.62 -7.99 -4.88
N HIS A 5 0.03 -7.77 -6.03
CA HIS A 5 -0.32 -6.43 -6.49
C HIS A 5 -1.55 -6.51 -7.39
N ALA A 6 -2.43 -5.50 -7.34
CA ALA A 6 -3.62 -5.44 -8.18
C ALA A 6 -3.32 -5.19 -9.68
N VAL A 7 -2.05 -4.95 -10.04
CA VAL A 7 -1.64 -4.50 -11.39
C VAL A 7 -0.42 -5.27 -11.86
N TYR A 8 0.66 -5.29 -11.08
CA TYR A 8 1.84 -6.09 -11.44
C TYR A 8 1.53 -7.59 -11.38
N LYS A 9 1.99 -8.31 -12.41
CA LYS A 9 1.73 -9.76 -12.56
C LYS A 9 2.93 -10.63 -12.21
N VAL A 10 4.14 -10.11 -12.42
CA VAL A 10 5.39 -10.87 -12.29
C VAL A 10 6.17 -10.45 -11.05
N SER A 11 6.40 -9.15 -10.88
CA SER A 11 7.09 -8.59 -9.73
C SER A 11 6.73 -7.12 -9.56
N ASP A 12 6.88 -6.60 -8.34
CA ASP A 12 6.90 -5.17 -8.10
C ASP A 12 8.34 -4.66 -8.27
N PRO A 13 8.62 -3.81 -9.28
CA PRO A 13 9.99 -3.36 -9.54
C PRO A 13 10.60 -2.58 -8.37
N ARG A 14 9.77 -1.98 -7.52
CA ARG A 14 10.22 -1.22 -6.35
C ARG A 14 10.72 -2.15 -5.24
N ASN A 15 10.20 -3.37 -5.16
CA ASN A 15 10.62 -4.38 -4.18
C ASN A 15 12.11 -4.73 -4.35
N ASN A 16 12.56 -4.89 -5.60
CA ASN A 16 13.96 -5.22 -5.89
C ASN A 16 14.94 -4.17 -5.34
N VAL A 17 14.55 -2.90 -5.43
CA VAL A 17 15.35 -1.78 -4.92
C VAL A 17 15.37 -1.77 -3.39
N ILE A 18 14.19 -1.78 -2.76
CA ILE A 18 14.13 -1.66 -1.30
C ILE A 18 14.65 -2.91 -0.57
N LYS A 19 14.51 -4.11 -1.15
CA LYS A 19 15.08 -5.33 -0.59
C LYS A 19 16.60 -5.21 -0.46
N GLY A 20 17.28 -4.74 -1.52
CA GLY A 20 18.73 -4.52 -1.48
C GLY A 20 19.17 -3.46 -0.46
N TRP A 21 18.36 -2.42 -0.24
CA TRP A 21 18.64 -1.44 0.81
C TRP A 21 18.38 -1.98 2.22
N SER A 22 17.30 -2.75 2.40
CA SER A 22 17.00 -3.41 3.67
C SER A 22 18.11 -4.40 4.05
N GLU A 23 18.70 -5.11 3.08
CA GLU A 23 19.83 -6.01 3.30
C GLU A 23 21.09 -5.25 3.75
N LYS A 24 21.42 -4.15 3.07
CA LYS A 24 22.55 -3.30 3.45
C LYS A 24 22.40 -2.76 4.88
N LEU A 25 21.22 -2.23 5.21
CA LEU A 25 20.92 -1.72 6.54
C LEU A 25 20.96 -2.82 7.60
N ALA A 26 20.45 -4.01 7.29
CA ALA A 26 20.55 -5.17 8.19
C ALA A 26 22.01 -5.50 8.51
N ASN A 27 22.87 -5.55 7.48
CA ASN A 27 24.29 -5.84 7.65
C ASN A 27 25.01 -4.74 8.46
N GLU A 28 24.68 -3.47 8.23
CA GLU A 28 25.27 -2.34 8.99
C GLU A 28 25.00 -2.42 10.50
N ILE A 29 23.82 -2.92 10.89
CA ILE A 29 23.45 -3.07 12.30
C ILE A 29 23.68 -4.50 12.84
N ASN A 30 24.22 -5.40 12.02
CA ASN A 30 24.37 -6.82 12.31
C ASN A 30 23.05 -7.51 12.73
N ASP A 31 21.95 -7.20 12.03
CA ASP A 31 20.67 -7.88 12.25
C ASP A 31 20.75 -9.35 11.77
N ASP A 32 20.56 -10.26 12.71
CA ASP A 32 20.55 -11.71 12.49
C ASP A 32 19.12 -12.30 12.47
N LYS A 33 18.10 -11.44 12.57
CA LYS A 33 16.73 -11.86 12.83
C LYS A 33 15.72 -11.29 11.86
N LEU A 34 15.52 -9.98 11.82
CA LEU A 34 14.37 -9.41 11.13
C LEU A 34 14.47 -9.57 9.61
N TYR A 35 15.64 -9.30 9.01
CA TYR A 35 15.86 -9.47 7.58
C TYR A 35 15.81 -10.95 7.16
N PRO A 36 16.49 -11.90 7.84
CA PRO A 36 16.32 -13.33 7.57
C PRO A 36 14.86 -13.82 7.67
N ILE A 37 14.10 -13.34 8.66
CA ILE A 37 12.68 -13.65 8.79
C ILE A 37 11.91 -13.13 7.58
N SER A 38 12.14 -11.88 7.16
CA SER A 38 11.50 -11.29 5.98
C SER A 38 11.80 -12.09 4.70
N VAL A 39 13.07 -12.47 4.48
CA VAL A 39 13.47 -13.32 3.34
C VAL A 39 12.76 -14.68 3.40
N ARG A 40 12.70 -15.30 4.58
CA ARG A 40 11.99 -16.57 4.73
C ARG A 40 10.50 -16.45 4.43
N CYS A 41 9.85 -15.37 4.87
CA CYS A 41 8.46 -15.10 4.55
C CYS A 41 8.24 -14.93 3.04
N GLU A 42 9.14 -14.25 2.33
CA GLU A 42 9.10 -14.12 0.86
C GLU A 42 9.15 -15.49 0.17
N GLU A 43 10.11 -16.34 0.54
CA GLU A 43 10.25 -17.70 -0.01
C GLU A 43 8.99 -18.54 0.20
N VAL A 44 8.44 -18.51 1.42
CA VAL A 44 7.22 -19.26 1.76
C VAL A 44 6.03 -18.77 0.94
N MET A 45 5.84 -17.46 0.81
CA MET A 45 4.73 -16.90 0.03
C MET A 45 4.85 -17.22 -1.45
N TRP A 46 6.06 -17.26 -2.00
CA TRP A 46 6.29 -17.72 -3.36
C TRP A 46 6.04 -19.23 -3.53
N ARG A 47 6.51 -20.05 -2.58
CA ARG A 47 6.32 -21.51 -2.61
C ARG A 47 4.86 -21.89 -2.56
N GLU A 48 4.13 -21.36 -1.57
CA GLU A 48 2.75 -21.75 -1.27
C GLU A 48 1.72 -21.08 -2.18
N LYS A 49 1.93 -19.81 -2.54
CA LYS A 49 0.88 -18.99 -3.18
C LYS A 49 1.30 -18.32 -4.49
N LYS A 50 2.58 -18.44 -4.89
CA LYS A 50 3.13 -17.72 -6.06
C LYS A 50 2.91 -16.22 -5.98
N LEU A 51 2.96 -15.66 -4.77
CA LEU A 51 2.85 -14.22 -4.54
C LEU A 51 4.23 -13.62 -4.29
N PHE A 52 4.60 -12.64 -5.12
CA PHE A 52 5.81 -11.84 -4.92
C PHE A 52 5.59 -10.77 -3.82
N CYS A 53 6.67 -10.32 -3.18
CA CYS A 53 6.64 -9.15 -2.30
C CYS A 53 6.36 -7.88 -3.11
N ASN A 54 5.40 -7.07 -2.65
CA ASN A 54 5.23 -5.72 -3.16
C ASN A 54 6.17 -4.74 -2.44
N ALA A 55 6.17 -3.48 -2.89
CA ALA A 55 7.03 -2.45 -2.35
C ALA A 55 7.02 -2.38 -0.82
N ASP A 56 5.87 -2.54 -0.17
CA ASP A 56 5.71 -2.25 1.26
C ASP A 56 6.45 -3.24 2.17
N PHE A 57 6.69 -4.47 1.70
CA PHE A 57 7.17 -5.56 2.55
C PHE A 57 8.56 -5.29 3.14
N PHE A 58 9.57 -5.08 2.30
CA PHE A 58 10.93 -4.78 2.77
C PHE A 58 11.14 -3.32 3.21
N HIS A 59 10.18 -2.41 2.93
CA HIS A 59 10.19 -1.08 3.55
C HIS A 59 10.01 -1.17 5.08
N ALA A 60 9.28 -2.18 5.57
CA ALA A 60 9.06 -2.35 7.01
C ALA A 60 10.37 -2.58 7.76
N SER A 61 11.21 -3.52 7.30
CA SER A 61 12.51 -3.79 7.88
C SER A 61 13.48 -2.63 7.65
N ALA A 62 13.51 -2.04 6.44
CA ALA A 62 14.38 -0.90 6.16
C ALA A 62 14.12 0.30 7.11
N TYR A 63 12.85 0.70 7.30
CA TYR A 63 12.52 1.77 8.24
C TYR A 63 12.81 1.39 9.70
N HIS A 64 12.59 0.13 10.07
CA HIS A 64 12.93 -0.36 11.40
C HIS A 64 14.43 -0.25 11.69
N PHE A 65 15.27 -0.64 10.74
CA PHE A 65 16.73 -0.55 10.87
C PHE A 65 17.25 0.89 10.98
N MET A 66 16.52 1.85 10.39
CA MET A 66 16.80 3.29 10.58
C MET A 66 16.27 3.85 11.93
N GLY A 67 15.74 3.00 12.81
CA GLY A 67 15.21 3.41 14.11
C GLY A 67 13.89 4.19 14.03
N ILE A 68 13.17 4.10 12.91
CA ILE A 68 11.94 4.86 12.70
C ILE A 68 10.77 4.14 13.41
N PRO A 69 10.02 4.82 14.30
CA PRO A 69 8.82 4.24 14.90
C PRO A 69 7.80 3.85 13.84
N THR A 70 7.20 2.65 13.95
CA THR A 70 6.23 2.11 12.97
C THR A 70 5.07 3.06 12.67
N LYS A 71 4.59 3.81 13.68
CA LYS A 71 3.52 4.81 13.51
C LYS A 71 3.88 5.96 12.55
N LEU A 72 5.16 6.12 12.21
CA LEU A 72 5.67 7.16 11.31
C LEU A 72 5.91 6.65 9.88
N PHE A 73 5.69 5.36 9.58
CA PHE A 73 5.89 4.82 8.23
C PHE A 73 4.95 5.48 7.21
N THR A 74 3.67 5.62 7.53
CA THR A 74 2.70 6.27 6.63
C THR A 74 2.93 7.77 6.48
N PRO A 75 3.28 8.55 7.54
CA PRO A 75 3.75 9.92 7.37
C PRO A 75 4.93 10.07 6.38
N ILE A 76 5.91 9.17 6.39
CA ILE A 76 7.02 9.19 5.41
C ILE A 76 6.50 8.97 3.99
N PHE A 77 5.56 8.06 3.81
CA PHE A 77 4.90 7.87 2.52
C PHE A 77 4.22 9.16 2.03
N VAL A 78 3.55 9.92 2.91
CA VAL A 78 2.95 11.21 2.57
C VAL A 78 4.01 12.20 2.08
N MET A 79 5.13 12.30 2.79
CA MET A 79 6.25 13.19 2.41
C MET A 79 6.80 12.86 1.00
N SER A 80 6.86 11.58 0.64
CA SER A 80 7.27 11.16 -0.70
C SER A 80 6.18 11.41 -1.75
N ARG A 81 4.94 10.99 -1.47
CA ARG A 81 3.85 10.92 -2.46
C ARG A 81 3.19 12.26 -2.77
N ILE A 82 3.36 13.26 -1.90
CA ILE A 82 2.83 14.61 -2.14
C ILE A 82 3.28 15.20 -3.48
N SER A 83 4.49 14.86 -3.94
CA SER A 83 5.02 15.26 -5.25
C SER A 83 4.11 14.78 -6.40
N GLY A 84 3.73 13.50 -6.40
CA GLY A 84 2.82 12.90 -7.37
C GLY A 84 1.41 13.45 -7.25
N TRP A 85 0.88 13.62 -6.04
CA TRP A 85 -0.44 14.24 -5.84
C TRP A 85 -0.50 15.67 -6.39
N ALA A 86 0.51 16.48 -6.11
CA ALA A 86 0.60 17.84 -6.62
C ALA A 86 0.71 17.88 -8.16
N ALA A 87 1.45 16.94 -8.75
CA ALA A 87 1.52 16.80 -10.21
C ALA A 87 0.16 16.46 -10.82
N HIS A 88 -0.53 15.44 -10.30
CA HIS A 88 -1.87 15.07 -10.76
C HIS A 88 -2.90 16.21 -10.59
N VAL A 89 -2.83 17.01 -9.52
CA VAL A 89 -3.67 18.20 -9.37
C VAL A 89 -3.42 19.23 -10.49
N LYS A 90 -2.15 19.46 -10.84
CA LYS A 90 -1.79 20.38 -11.94
C LYS A 90 -2.29 19.85 -13.29
N GLU A 91 -2.15 18.55 -13.55
CA GLU A 91 -2.65 17.90 -14.76
C GLU A 91 -4.18 18.00 -14.86
N GLN A 92 -4.89 17.69 -13.77
CA GLN A 92 -6.35 17.78 -13.71
C GLN A 92 -6.84 19.21 -13.94
N ARG A 93 -6.16 20.22 -13.40
CA ARG A 93 -6.51 21.64 -13.63
C ARG A 93 -6.34 22.05 -15.09
N LYS A 94 -5.35 21.49 -15.79
CA LYS A 94 -5.11 21.78 -17.23
C LYS A 94 -6.10 21.08 -18.14
N ASN A 95 -6.50 19.85 -17.80
CA ASN A 95 -7.47 19.06 -18.57
C ASN A 95 -8.61 18.57 -17.66
N ASN A 96 -9.56 19.48 -17.38
CA ASN A 96 -10.50 19.33 -16.28
C ASN A 96 -11.71 18.42 -16.62
N ARG A 97 -11.43 17.13 -16.78
CA ARG A 97 -12.45 16.09 -16.93
C ARG A 97 -12.26 15.04 -15.84
N ILE A 98 -13.32 14.75 -15.08
CA ILE A 98 -13.30 13.75 -14.01
C ILE A 98 -14.46 12.77 -14.19
N ILE A 99 -14.31 11.56 -13.67
CA ILE A 99 -15.40 10.59 -13.61
C ILE A 99 -16.54 11.13 -12.74
N ARG A 100 -17.78 10.97 -13.20
CA ARG A 100 -19.00 11.19 -12.42
C ARG A 100 -19.65 9.83 -12.15
N PRO A 101 -19.30 9.17 -11.04
CA PRO A 101 -19.82 7.84 -10.76
C PRO A 101 -21.33 7.89 -10.48
N SER A 102 -22.04 6.89 -10.96
CA SER A 102 -23.44 6.60 -10.61
C SER A 102 -23.50 5.37 -9.72
N ALA A 103 -24.64 5.15 -9.07
CA ALA A 103 -24.88 3.97 -8.24
C ALA A 103 -26.18 3.28 -8.65
N ASP A 104 -26.19 1.95 -8.54
CA ASP A 104 -27.39 1.15 -8.68
C ASP A 104 -28.21 1.27 -7.37
N TYR A 105 -29.45 1.72 -7.49
CA TYR A 105 -30.34 1.83 -6.33
C TYR A 105 -30.88 0.45 -5.96
N THR A 106 -30.49 -0.04 -4.79
CA THR A 106 -30.97 -1.32 -4.21
C THR A 106 -31.81 -1.11 -2.94
N GLY A 107 -32.19 0.13 -2.67
CA GLY A 107 -33.09 0.47 -1.58
C GLY A 107 -34.55 0.09 -1.87
N PRO A 108 -35.45 0.27 -0.90
CA PRO A 108 -36.87 0.02 -1.12
C PRO A 108 -37.46 0.98 -2.16
N ASN A 109 -38.50 0.56 -2.87
CA ASN A 109 -39.30 1.49 -3.67
C ASN A 109 -39.85 2.63 -2.81
N ASN A 110 -40.31 3.70 -3.46
CA ASN A 110 -40.99 4.80 -2.81
C ASN A 110 -42.04 4.28 -1.83
N LYS A 111 -41.94 4.73 -0.57
CA LYS A 111 -42.89 4.42 0.49
C LYS A 111 -43.69 5.66 0.81
N ASP A 112 -44.97 5.46 1.10
CA ASP A 112 -45.79 6.50 1.69
C ASP A 112 -45.25 6.88 3.07
N PHE A 113 -45.34 8.17 3.39
CA PHE A 113 -44.91 8.68 4.68
C PHE A 113 -45.86 8.20 5.78
N VAL A 114 -45.31 7.65 6.86
CA VAL A 114 -46.07 7.24 8.05
C VAL A 114 -45.79 8.23 9.18
N SER A 115 -46.84 8.92 9.63
CA SER A 115 -46.75 9.88 10.74
C SER A 115 -46.31 9.18 12.02
N ILE A 116 -45.69 9.93 12.95
CA ILE A 116 -44.99 9.34 14.10
C ILE A 116 -45.90 8.51 15.00
N GLU A 117 -47.14 8.96 15.17
CA GLU A 117 -48.18 8.27 15.93
C GLU A 117 -48.68 6.96 15.29
N ASN A 118 -48.38 6.72 14.00
CA ASN A 118 -48.84 5.56 13.22
C ASN A 118 -47.69 4.64 12.76
N ARG A 119 -46.47 4.81 13.29
CA ARG A 119 -45.29 4.01 12.95
C ARG A 119 -45.31 2.61 13.55
#